data_AF-A0A7C4NLT0-F1
#
_entry.id   AF-A0A7C4NLT0-F1
#
_cell.length_a   1.000
_cell.length_b   1.000
_cell.length_c   1.000
_cell.angle_alpha   90.00
_cell.angle_beta   90.00
_cell.angle_gamma   90.00
#
_symmetry.space_group_name_H-M   'P 1'
#
loop_
_entity.id
_entity.type
_entity.pdbx_description
1 polymer ?
#
loop_
_entity_poly.entity_id
_entity_poly.type
_entity_poly.pdbx_seq_one_letter_code
_entity_poly.pdbx_strand_id
1 'polypeptide(L)'
;MQSIPPQLVLLSIIAKSTNGLTLSELTSYVSSLCKNNTLPKYYYTCGKGEGIVKEVLLDINTLKMLGLVTEVNGKFQATEKGYTILKKVLASRSSKITRT
;
A
#
# COMPACT_ATOMS: atom_id res chain seq x y z
N MET A 1 13.72 -3.79 -14.42
CA MET A 1 12.32 -3.48 -14.01
C MET A 1 12.35 -2.52 -12.83
N GLN A 2 11.66 -1.38 -12.91
CA GLN A 2 11.56 -0.45 -11.77
C GLN A 2 10.49 -0.99 -10.81
N SER A 3 10.91 -1.52 -9.65
CA SER A 3 10.00 -2.06 -8.63
C SER A 3 9.10 -0.94 -8.08
N ILE A 4 7.84 -1.27 -7.79
CA ILE A 4 6.92 -0.32 -7.15
C ILE A 4 7.35 -0.20 -5.69
N PRO A 5 7.53 0.99 -5.10
CA PRO A 5 7.77 1.12 -3.67
C PRO A 5 6.66 0.45 -2.82
N PRO A 6 6.98 -0.19 -1.68
CA PRO A 6 6.00 -0.85 -0.81
C PRO A 6 4.87 0.09 -0.36
N GLN A 7 5.19 1.37 -0.15
CA GLN A 7 4.22 2.41 0.18
C GLN A 7 3.15 2.58 -0.89
N LEU A 8 3.50 2.45 -2.18
CA LEU A 8 2.52 2.56 -3.26
C LEU A 8 1.64 1.32 -3.36
N VAL A 9 2.16 0.14 -3.00
CA VAL A 9 1.34 -1.07 -2.87
C VAL A 9 0.35 -0.89 -1.72
N LEU A 10 0.82 -0.46 -0.55
CA LEU A 10 -0.02 -0.26 0.62
C LEU A 10 -1.09 0.83 0.39
N LEU A 11 -0.72 1.94 -0.25
CA LEU A 11 -1.65 2.98 -0.67
C LEU A 11 -2.74 2.41 -1.60
N SER A 12 -2.38 1.52 -2.53
CA SER A 12 -3.35 0.88 -3.43
C SER A 12 -4.34 -0.04 -2.70
N ILE A 13 -3.91 -0.68 -1.61
CA ILE A 13 -4.78 -1.52 -0.77
C ILE A 13 -5.75 -0.62 0.00
N ILE A 14 -5.25 0.43 0.65
CA ILE A 14 -6.05 1.39 1.40
C ILE A 14 -7.09 2.06 0.49
N ALA A 15 -6.68 2.48 -0.71
CA ALA A 15 -7.55 3.18 -1.66
C ALA A 15 -8.72 2.34 -2.19
N LYS A 16 -8.63 0.99 -2.12
CA LYS A 16 -9.72 0.09 -2.51
C LYS A 16 -10.82 -0.02 -1.45
N SER A 17 -10.54 0.35 -0.19
CA SER A 17 -11.54 0.32 0.86
C SER A 17 -12.39 1.59 0.86
N THR A 18 -13.71 1.44 0.84
CA THR A 18 -14.66 2.55 0.96
C THR A 18 -14.78 3.09 2.39
N ASN A 19 -14.57 2.23 3.39
CA ASN A 19 -14.74 2.56 4.81
C ASN A 19 -13.42 2.72 5.56
N GLY A 20 -12.29 2.70 4.85
CA GLY A 20 -10.95 2.61 5.43
C GLY A 20 -10.63 1.22 6.00
N LEU A 21 -9.41 1.06 6.50
CA LEU A 21 -8.92 -0.21 7.06
C LEU A 21 -8.15 0.05 8.35
N THR A 22 -8.36 -0.78 9.36
CA THR A 22 -7.54 -0.78 10.58
C THR A 22 -6.14 -1.33 10.30
N LEU A 23 -5.18 -1.08 11.21
CA LEU A 23 -3.84 -1.65 11.12
C LEU A 23 -3.87 -3.20 11.07
N SER A 24 -4.77 -3.81 11.84
CA SER A 24 -4.93 -5.27 11.89
C SER A 24 -5.42 -5.83 10.56
N GLU A 25 -6.42 -5.19 9.94
CA GLU A 25 -6.93 -5.58 8.62
C GLU A 25 -5.87 -5.42 7.53
N LEU A 26 -5.13 -4.30 7.54
CA LEU A 26 -4.02 -4.07 6.60
C LEU A 26 -2.93 -5.13 6.73
N THR A 27 -2.48 -5.39 7.96
CA THR A 27 -1.44 -6.39 8.22
C THR A 27 -1.90 -7.78 7.78
N SER A 28 -3.15 -8.13 8.09
CA SER A 28 -3.75 -9.42 7.70
C SER A 28 -3.83 -9.56 6.18
N TYR A 29 -4.24 -8.50 5.48
CA TYR A 29 -4.32 -8.48 4.03
C TYR A 29 -2.93 -8.62 3.38
N VAL A 30 -1.95 -7.83 3.82
CA VAL A 30 -0.57 -7.90 3.31
C VAL A 30 0.03 -9.28 3.59
N SER A 31 -0.19 -9.85 4.78
CA SER A 31 0.23 -11.20 5.14
C SER A 31 -0.37 -12.28 4.23
N SER A 32 -1.65 -12.13 3.85
CA SER A 32 -2.31 -13.01 2.87
C SER A 32 -1.67 -12.93 1.49
N LEU A 33 -1.41 -11.72 0.97
CA LEU A 33 -0.74 -11.55 -0.33
C LEU A 33 0.68 -12.14 -0.34
N CYS A 34 1.40 -11.99 0.77
CA CYS A 34 2.69 -12.60 1.05
C CYS A 34 2.63 -14.13 0.95
N LYS A 35 1.67 -14.76 1.65
CA LYS A 35 1.48 -16.22 1.66
C LYS A 35 1.13 -16.77 0.28
N ASN A 36 0.37 -16.02 -0.50
CA ASN A 36 -0.08 -16.41 -1.84
C ASN A 36 0.95 -16.07 -2.95
N ASN A 37 2.17 -15.64 -2.61
CA ASN A 37 3.20 -15.16 -3.55
C ASN A 37 2.70 -14.07 -4.52
N THR A 38 1.61 -13.38 -4.20
CA THR A 38 1.06 -12.28 -4.99
C THR A 38 1.86 -11.00 -4.76
N LEU A 39 2.45 -10.87 -3.56
CA LEU A 39 3.40 -9.83 -3.23
C LEU A 39 4.80 -10.42 -3.15
N PRO A 40 5.81 -9.85 -3.83
CA PRO A 40 7.17 -10.35 -3.71
C PRO A 40 7.67 -10.27 -2.27
N LYS A 41 8.39 -11.30 -1.82
CA LYS A 41 8.86 -11.46 -0.42
C LYS A 41 9.82 -10.37 0.07
N TYR A 42 10.31 -9.49 -0.82
CA TYR A 42 11.16 -8.35 -0.47
C TYR A 42 10.37 -7.11 -0.02
N TYR A 43 9.05 -7.10 -0.18
CA TYR A 43 8.22 -5.96 0.27
C TYR A 43 8.02 -5.94 1.78
N TYR A 44 7.78 -7.12 2.37
CA TYR A 44 7.55 -7.29 3.80
C TYR A 44 8.09 -8.63 4.24
N THR A 45 8.46 -8.73 5.52
CA THR A 45 8.93 -9.97 6.15
C THR A 45 7.76 -10.96 6.36
N CYS A 46 7.35 -11.60 5.27
CA CYS A 46 6.29 -12.60 5.24
C CYS A 46 6.62 -13.76 6.21
N GLY A 47 5.77 -14.01 7.22
CA GLY A 47 5.89 -15.16 8.13
C GLY A 47 6.44 -14.87 9.54
N LYS A 48 6.88 -13.65 9.84
CA LYS A 48 7.21 -13.21 11.21
C LYS A 48 6.18 -12.17 11.65
N GLY A 49 5.16 -12.60 12.40
CA GLY A 49 3.99 -11.78 12.73
C GLY A 49 4.31 -10.38 13.30
N GLU A 50 5.34 -10.25 14.13
CA GLU A 50 5.75 -8.95 14.68
C GLU A 50 6.54 -8.07 13.69
N GLY A 51 7.21 -8.66 12.71
CA GLY A 51 8.00 -7.93 11.71
C GLY A 51 7.12 -7.19 10.73
N ILE A 52 6.13 -7.90 10.16
CA ILE A 52 5.21 -7.34 9.18
C ILE A 52 4.36 -6.18 9.74
N VAL A 53 3.96 -6.24 11.01
CA VAL A 53 3.21 -5.14 11.66
C VAL A 53 4.04 -3.86 11.68
N LYS A 54 5.31 -3.94 12.07
CA LYS A 54 6.20 -2.78 12.17
C LYS A 54 6.46 -2.16 10.80
N GLU A 55 6.68 -2.98 9.78
CA GLU A 55 6.93 -2.52 8.41
C GLU A 55 5.68 -1.85 7.81
N VAL A 56 4.50 -2.47 7.96
CA VAL A 56 3.23 -1.88 7.52
C VAL A 56 2.98 -0.55 8.23
N LEU A 57 3.23 -0.48 9.54
CA LEU A 57 3.06 0.75 10.30
C LEU A 57 4.01 1.86 9.83
N LEU A 58 5.27 1.53 9.53
CA LEU A 58 6.26 2.48 9.02
C LEU A 58 5.84 3.05 7.66
N ASP A 59 5.33 2.20 6.77
CA ASP A 59 4.81 2.65 5.48
C ASP A 59 3.55 3.50 5.62
N ILE A 60 2.62 3.14 6.51
CA ILE A 60 1.44 3.96 6.82
C ILE A 60 1.86 5.34 7.32
N ASN A 61 2.82 5.40 8.26
CA ASN A 61 3.30 6.66 8.81
C ASN A 61 3.95 7.53 7.73
N THR A 62 4.72 6.91 6.83
CA THR A 62 5.28 7.61 5.66
C THR A 62 4.18 8.18 4.77
N LEU A 63 3.14 7.39 4.47
CA LEU A 63 1.99 7.84 3.68
C LEU A 63 1.19 8.97 4.36
N LYS A 64 1.05 8.91 5.70
CA LYS A 64 0.43 9.98 6.51
C LYS A 64 1.26 11.26 6.46
N MET A 65 2.58 11.18 6.65
CA MET A 65 3.48 12.33 6.55
C MET A 65 3.42 13.01 5.17
N LEU A 66 3.24 12.23 4.10
CA LEU A 66 3.09 12.75 2.74
C LEU A 66 1.69 13.30 2.43
N GLY A 67 0.74 13.16 3.37
CA GLY A 67 -0.66 13.54 3.20
C GLY A 67 -1.42 12.68 2.19
N LEU A 68 -0.97 11.44 1.97
CA LEU A 68 -1.60 10.49 1.03
C LEU A 68 -2.63 9.59 1.72
N VAL A 69 -2.49 9.42 3.04
CA VAL A 69 -3.40 8.67 3.89
C VAL A 69 -3.76 9.51 5.11
N THR A 70 -5.00 9.40 5.57
CA THR A 70 -5.46 9.94 6.85
C THR A 70 -5.97 8.81 7.75
N GLU A 71 -6.07 9.08 9.04
CA GLU A 71 -6.61 8.15 10.03
C GLU A 71 -7.85 8.76 10.67
N VAL A 72 -8.98 8.06 10.56
CA VAL A 72 -10.28 8.48 11.12
C VAL A 72 -10.84 7.29 11.89
N ASN A 73 -11.10 7.46 13.19
CA ASN A 73 -11.63 6.41 14.07
C ASN A 73 -10.82 5.10 14.03
N GLY A 74 -9.49 5.20 14.03
CA GLY A 74 -8.57 4.05 13.96
C GLY A 74 -8.53 3.34 12.60
N LYS A 75 -9.16 3.92 11.57
CA LYS A 75 -9.16 3.40 10.19
C LYS A 75 -8.39 4.33 9.27
N PHE A 76 -7.50 3.75 8.48
CA PHE A 76 -6.71 4.43 7.47
C PHE A 76 -7.49 4.54 6.17
N GLN A 77 -7.54 5.73 5.61
CA GLN A 77 -8.25 6.06 4.36
C GLN A 77 -7.31 6.83 3.43
N ALA A 78 -7.42 6.59 2.13
CA ALA A 78 -6.67 7.36 1.15
C ALA A 78 -7.28 8.77 1.03
N THR A 79 -6.42 9.78 0.97
CA THR A 79 -6.84 11.16 0.69
C THR A 79 -7.06 11.35 -0.81
N GLU A 80 -7.70 12.44 -1.22
CA GLU A 80 -7.81 12.83 -2.64
C GLU A 80 -6.43 12.91 -3.33
N LYS A 81 -5.43 13.40 -2.59
CA LYS A 81 -4.03 13.42 -3.05
C LYS A 81 -3.49 12.00 -3.25
N GLY A 82 -3.77 11.08 -2.33
CA GLY A 82 -3.45 9.66 -2.45
C GLY A 82 -4.04 9.04 -3.72
N TYR A 83 -5.34 9.24 -3.97
CA TYR A 83 -6.01 8.77 -5.20
C TYR A 83 -5.39 9.37 -6.47
N THR A 84 -5.06 10.67 -6.44
CA THR A 84 -4.44 11.36 -7.57
C THR A 84 -3.06 10.79 -7.90
N ILE A 85 -2.23 10.52 -6.88
CA ILE A 85 -0.92 9.89 -7.07
C ILE A 85 -1.07 8.50 -7.68
N LEU A 86 -1.97 7.66 -7.16
CA LEU A 86 -2.21 6.33 -7.72
C LEU A 86 -2.61 6.39 -9.20
N LYS A 87 -3.52 7.28 -9.58
CA LYS A 87 -3.92 7.47 -10.99
C LYS A 87 -2.72 7.83 -11.88
N LYS A 88 -1.85 8.75 -11.43
CA LYS A 88 -0.64 9.14 -12.18
C LYS A 88 0.35 7.98 -12.32
N VAL A 89 0.58 7.23 -11.25
CA VAL A 89 1.46 6.06 -11.26
C VAL A 89 0.96 5.01 -12.25
N LEU A 90 -0.34 4.71 -12.24
CA LEU A 90 -0.94 3.74 -13.17
C LEU A 90 -0.87 4.22 -14.64
N ALA A 91 -1.24 5.47 -14.91
CA ALA A 91 -1.19 6.04 -16.27
C ALA A 91 0.25 6.09 -16.84
N SER A 92 1.25 6.38 -16.01
CA SER A 92 2.67 6.38 -16.43
C SER A 92 3.19 4.99 -16.83
N ARG A 93 2.53 3.92 -16.35
CA ARG A 93 2.87 2.54 -16.70
C ARG A 93 2.18 2.10 -17.99
N SER A 94 0.93 2.49 -18.21
CA SER A 94 0.20 2.18 -19.45
C SER A 94 0.82 2.86 -20.68
N SER A 95 1.25 4.12 -20.54
CA SER A 95 1.86 4.89 -21.64
C SER A 95 3.23 4.39 -22.08
N LYS A 96 3.97 3.67 -21.22
CA LYS A 96 5.23 3.02 -21.60
C LYS A 96 5.05 1.79 -22.50
N ILE A 97 3.86 1.19 -22.51
CA ILE A 97 3.57 -0.01 -23.32
C ILE A 97 3.29 0.37 -24.78
N THR A 98 2.89 1.61 -25.06
CA THR A 98 2.54 2.08 -26.42
C THR A 98 3.72 2.70 -27.19
N ARG A 99 4.94 2.67 -26.65
CA ARG A 99 6.16 3.25 -27.26
C ARG A 99 7.24 2.21 -27.60
N THR A 100 6.82 0.97 -27.79
CA THR A 100 7.64 -0.13 -28.38
C THR A 100 6.99 -0.57 -29.66
#